data_AF-A0A976D2S3-F1
#
_entry.id   AF-A0A976D2S3-F1
#
_cell.length_a   1.000
_cell.length_b   1.000
_cell.length_c   1.000
_cell.angle_alpha   90.00
_cell.angle_beta   90.00
_cell.angle_gamma   90.00
#
_symmetry.space_group_name_H-M   'P 1'
#
loop_
_entity.id
_entity.type
_entity.pdbx_description
1 polymer ?
#
loop_
_entity_poly.entity_id
_entity_poly.type
_entity_poly.pdbx_seq_one_letter_code
_entity_poly.pdbx_strand_id
1 'polypeptide(L)'
;MQNIEIQYFGSVYWYKILFKKTNVNLNSFVLHQKSSKWNTTLLPSANGVVRLSVPLVGGRSVRQSLADLKIAYRDNWVAQHTR
;
A
#
# COMPACT_ATOMS: atom_id res chain seq x y z
N MET A 1 12.14 -8.34 18.66
CA MET A 1 11.06 -7.74 17.85
C MET A 1 11.41 -7.91 16.39
N GLN A 2 10.45 -8.34 15.55
CA GLN A 2 10.66 -8.49 14.11
C GLN A 2 10.00 -7.30 13.41
N ASN A 3 10.75 -6.64 12.52
CA ASN A 3 10.24 -5.52 11.75
C ASN A 3 9.49 -6.07 10.53
N ILE A 4 8.25 -5.62 10.35
CA ILE A 4 7.51 -5.87 9.10
C ILE A 4 7.22 -4.52 8.44
N GLU A 5 7.18 -4.54 7.12
CA GLU A 5 6.81 -3.38 6.33
C GLU A 5 5.32 -3.07 6.49
N ILE A 6 4.97 -1.78 6.45
CA ILE A 6 3.59 -1.33 6.38
C ILE A 6 3.09 -1.54 4.95
N GLN A 7 1.99 -2.29 4.79
CA GLN A 7 1.33 -2.51 3.52
C GLN A 7 -0.11 -1.96 3.58
N TYR A 8 -0.54 -1.23 2.55
CA TYR A 8 -1.93 -0.79 2.40
C TYR A 8 -2.90 -1.99 2.33
N PHE A 9 -2.56 -2.97 1.49
CA PHE A 9 -3.31 -4.21 1.36
C PHE A 9 -2.34 -5.37 1.21
N GLY A 10 -2.16 -6.08 2.31
CA GLY A 10 -1.12 -7.06 2.41
C GLY A 10 -1.39 -8.33 1.61
N SER A 11 -0.32 -9.02 1.19
CA SER A 11 -0.49 -10.39 0.68
C SER A 11 -0.94 -11.34 1.80
N VAL A 12 -1.53 -12.48 1.44
CA VAL A 12 -1.86 -13.56 2.40
C VAL A 12 -0.64 -13.95 3.25
N TYR A 13 0.56 -13.95 2.65
CA TYR A 13 1.81 -14.21 3.34
C TYR A 13 2.13 -13.15 4.41
N TRP A 14 1.88 -11.86 4.10
CA TRP A 14 2.08 -10.77 5.04
C TRP A 14 1.17 -10.91 6.27
N TYR A 15 -0.13 -11.20 6.06
CA TYR A 15 -1.06 -11.47 7.17
C TYR A 15 -0.66 -12.72 7.97
N LYS A 16 -0.22 -13.79 7.31
CA LYS A 16 0.28 -14.99 7.99
C LYS A 16 1.46 -14.68 8.93
N ILE A 17 2.36 -13.78 8.54
CA ILE A 17 3.46 -13.34 9.42
C ILE A 17 2.90 -12.52 10.58
N LEU A 18 2.00 -11.56 10.29
CA LEU A 18 1.38 -10.70 11.29
C LEU A 18 0.74 -11.51 12.43
N PHE A 19 -0.10 -12.50 12.08
CA PHE A 19 -0.82 -13.32 13.07
C PHE A 19 0.05 -14.35 13.78
N LYS A 20 1.23 -14.69 13.26
CA LYS A 20 2.16 -15.64 13.90
C LYS A 20 3.03 -15.02 14.98
N LYS A 21 2.98 -13.70 15.17
CA LYS A 21 3.92 -12.97 16.02
C LYS A 21 3.16 -12.19 17.08
N THR A 22 3.59 -12.33 18.34
CA THR A 22 2.99 -11.63 19.49
C THR A 22 3.38 -10.16 19.53
N ASN A 23 4.60 -9.83 19.10
CA ASN A 23 5.15 -8.47 19.12
C ASN A 23 5.78 -8.14 17.77
N VAL A 24 5.22 -7.15 17.09
CA VAL A 24 5.60 -6.73 15.76
C VAL A 24 5.85 -5.23 15.75
N ASN A 25 6.93 -4.80 15.10
CA ASN A 25 7.19 -3.38 14.86
C ASN A 25 6.87 -3.05 13.40
N LEU A 26 5.97 -2.10 13.19
CA LEU A 26 5.60 -1.58 11.88
C LEU A 26 6.59 -0.47 11.51
N ASN A 27 7.49 -0.75 10.56
CA ASN A 27 8.54 0.21 10.22
C ASN A 27 8.01 1.28 9.23
N SER A 28 7.82 2.50 9.71
CA SER A 28 7.38 3.67 8.93
C SER A 28 8.53 4.46 8.30
N PHE A 29 9.79 4.19 8.67
CA PHE A 29 10.96 4.91 8.15
C PHE A 29 11.56 4.24 6.90
N VAL A 30 10.90 3.23 6.34
CA VAL A 30 11.36 2.59 5.11
C VAL A 30 11.16 3.53 3.92
N LEU A 31 12.20 3.71 3.12
CA LEU A 31 12.12 4.46 1.87
C LEU A 31 11.20 3.74 0.88
N HIS A 32 10.26 4.47 0.30
CA HIS A 32 9.38 3.95 -0.72
C HIS A 32 10.18 3.55 -1.97
N GLN A 33 10.27 2.26 -2.24
CA GLN A 33 10.93 1.74 -3.44
C GLN A 33 9.95 1.65 -4.61
N LYS A 34 10.45 1.94 -5.82
CA LYS A 34 9.68 2.06 -7.07
C LYS A 34 8.89 0.79 -7.47
N SER A 35 9.22 -0.37 -6.89
CA SER A 35 8.59 -1.68 -7.16
C SER A 35 7.63 -2.15 -6.06
N SER A 36 7.45 -1.33 -5.02
CA SER A 36 6.65 -1.72 -3.86
C SER A 36 5.16 -1.71 -4.21
N LYS A 37 4.43 -2.78 -3.84
CA LYS A 37 2.96 -2.87 -3.98
C LYS A 37 2.22 -2.05 -2.90
N TRP A 38 2.89 -1.10 -2.25
CA TRP A 38 2.45 -0.50 -1.00
C TRP A 38 1.22 0.39 -1.12
N ASN A 39 0.93 0.93 -2.30
CA ASN A 39 -0.23 1.77 -2.56
C ASN A 39 -1.17 1.16 -3.61
N THR A 40 -1.06 -0.15 -3.87
CA THR A 40 -1.89 -0.80 -4.90
C THR A 40 -2.52 -2.10 -4.43
N THR A 41 -3.75 -2.35 -4.85
CA THR A 41 -4.53 -3.53 -4.47
C THR A 41 -5.18 -4.15 -5.69
N LEU A 42 -5.33 -5.47 -5.68
CA LEU A 42 -6.16 -6.16 -6.66
C LEU A 42 -7.59 -6.24 -6.13
N LEU A 43 -8.54 -5.70 -6.89
CA LEU A 43 -9.96 -5.74 -6.59
C LEU A 43 -10.69 -6.62 -7.62
N PRO A 44 -11.57 -7.53 -7.18
CA PRO A 44 -12.48 -8.21 -8.09
C PRO A 44 -13.55 -7.22 -8.59
N SER A 45 -13.76 -7.16 -9.90
CA SER A 45 -14.78 -6.37 -10.58
C SER A 45 -15.56 -7.25 -11.57
N ALA A 46 -16.68 -6.74 -12.09
CA ALA A 46 -17.51 -7.42 -13.08
C ALA A 46 -16.71 -7.81 -14.34
N ASN A 47 -15.70 -7.00 -14.72
CA ASN A 47 -14.83 -7.24 -15.88
C ASN A 47 -13.52 -7.97 -15.53
N GLY A 48 -13.47 -8.66 -14.38
CA GLY A 48 -12.29 -9.37 -13.90
C GLY A 48 -11.52 -8.59 -12.82
N VAL A 49 -10.23 -8.88 -12.68
CA VAL A 49 -9.41 -8.29 -11.59
C VAL A 49 -8.86 -6.93 -12.03
N VAL A 50 -9.23 -5.89 -11.29
CA VAL A 50 -8.75 -4.51 -11.49
C VAL A 50 -7.64 -4.20 -10.49
N ARG A 51 -6.56 -3.56 -10.95
CA ARG A 51 -5.51 -3.05 -10.07
C ARG A 51 -5.83 -1.63 -9.64
N LEU A 52 -6.32 -1.48 -8.41
CA LEU A 52 -6.47 -0.18 -7.76
C LEU A 52 -5.10 0.38 -7.40
N SER A 53 -4.90 1.67 -7.68
CA SER A 53 -3.70 2.41 -7.27
C SER A 53 -4.10 3.67 -6.52
N VAL A 54 -3.73 3.77 -5.25
CA VAL A 54 -3.89 4.98 -4.45
C VAL A 54 -2.90 6.04 -4.98
N PRO A 55 -3.37 7.19 -5.47
CA PRO A 55 -2.49 8.20 -6.02
C PRO A 55 -1.70 8.89 -4.90
N LEU A 56 -0.40 9.11 -5.13
CA LEU A 56 0.51 9.74 -4.18
C LEU A 56 0.90 11.14 -4.67
N VAL A 57 1.08 12.09 -3.75
CA VAL A 57 1.58 13.43 -4.06
C VAL A 57 3.01 13.32 -4.60
N GLY A 58 3.26 13.87 -5.80
CA GLY A 58 4.54 13.75 -6.52
C GLY A 58 4.66 12.51 -7.43
N GLY A 59 3.66 11.62 -7.43
CA GLY A 59 3.58 10.48 -8.36
C GLY A 59 4.45 9.27 -7.98
N ARG A 60 4.62 8.33 -8.92
CA ARG A 60 5.30 7.04 -8.70
C ARG A 60 6.82 7.12 -8.50
N SER A 61 7.45 8.26 -8.80
CA SER A 61 8.90 8.45 -8.72
C SER A 61 9.38 9.07 -7.41
N VAL A 62 8.48 9.24 -6.44
CA VAL A 62 8.78 9.88 -5.17
C VAL A 62 9.59 8.93 -4.29
N ARG A 63 10.86 9.30 -4.04
CA ARG A 63 11.73 8.68 -3.03
C ARG A 63 11.54 9.42 -1.70
N GLN A 64 10.42 9.17 -1.04
CA GLN A 64 10.15 9.68 0.31
C GLN A 64 10.06 8.53 1.30
N SER A 65 10.27 8.83 2.58
CA SER A 65 9.96 7.89 3.65
C SER A 65 8.45 7.61 3.63
N LEU A 66 8.04 6.42 4.07
CA LEU A 66 6.62 6.10 4.16
C LEU A 66 5.87 7.09 5.09
N ALA A 67 6.53 7.60 6.13
CA ALA A 67 5.98 8.62 7.03
C ALA A 67 5.69 9.97 6.34
N ASP A 68 6.44 10.31 5.30
CA ASP A 68 6.28 11.57 4.56
C ASP A 68 5.34 11.46 3.34
N LEU A 69 4.95 10.23 2.97
CA LEU A 69 4.05 10.02 1.84
C LEU A 69 2.66 10.60 2.12
N LYS A 70 2.14 11.33 1.13
CA LYS A 70 0.78 11.89 1.17
C LYS A 70 -0.06 11.32 0.02
N ILE A 71 -1.30 10.99 0.31
CA ILE A 71 -2.29 10.61 -0.69
C ILE A 71 -2.72 11.87 -1.45
N ALA A 72 -2.74 11.81 -2.78
CA ALA A 72 -3.22 12.90 -3.60
C ALA A 72 -4.74 12.85 -3.71
N TYR A 73 -5.43 13.84 -3.13
CA TYR A 73 -6.89 13.97 -3.18
C TYR A 73 -7.37 14.91 -4.29
N ARG A 74 -6.58 15.10 -5.35
CA ARG A 74 -6.97 15.95 -6.49
C ARG A 74 -8.18 15.38 -7.23
N ASP A 75 -8.24 14.05 -7.32
CA ASP A 75 -9.31 13.30 -7.97
C ASP A 75 -9.95 12.32 -6.98
N ASN A 76 -11.24 12.04 -7.13
CA ASN A 76 -11.93 11.02 -6.34
C ASN A 76 -11.59 9.60 -6.86
N TRP A 77 -10.35 9.19 -6.59
CA TRP A 77 -9.81 7.90 -7.03
C TRP A 77 -10.60 6.71 -6.47
N VAL A 78 -11.25 6.84 -5.30
CA VAL A 78 -12.10 5.76 -4.76
C VAL A 78 -13.29 5.54 -5.68
N ALA A 79 -14.05 6.59 -5.98
CA ALA A 79 -15.21 6.51 -6.86
C ALA A 79 -14.85 6.05 -8.28
N GLN A 80 -13.64 6.31 -8.76
CA GLN A 80 -13.18 5.81 -10.06
C GLN A 80 -12.95 4.29 -10.09
N HIS A 81 -12.68 3.67 -8.93
CA HIS A 81 -12.39 2.23 -8.85
C HIS A 81 -13.52 1.38 -8.26
N THR A 82 -14.49 1.99 -7.57
CA THR A 82 -15.62 1.28 -6.93
C THR A 82 -16.96 1.46 -7.63
N ARG A 83 -16.99 2.14 -8.79
CA ARG A 83 -18.20 2.28 -9.61
C ARG A 83 -18.43 1.07 -10.50
#